data_AF-A0A3B0CRQ0-F1
#
_entry.id   AF-A0A3B0CRQ0-F1
#
_cell.length_a   1.000
_cell.length_b   1.000
_cell.length_c   1.000
_cell.angle_alpha   90.00
_cell.angle_beta   90.00
_cell.angle_gamma   90.00
#
_symmetry.space_group_name_H-M   'P 1'
#
loop_
_entity.id
_entity.type
_entity.pdbx_description
1 polymer ?
#
loop_
_entity_poly.entity_id
_entity_poly.type
_entity_poly.pdbx_seq_one_letter_code
_entity_poly.pdbx_strand_id
1 'polypeptide(L)'
;MPLQPFPETEPERRETFEQLVRQYSAMAHAVAYGKLQDAYLAEDAVQEAFAEAYLHLGELQKPEAFPGWLKTIVVRRCSRLIRKKRHPATPLHEWTRQPSNEPDVADTVIRNELRRLLRDSVADLPPNMRIAVQLFYFHGYSLPDIASCVGTSVPALKKRLFDARRKLKGRLPVADFASVLHDLSEGGTAMLHIVNGDSVAEKLRGVVTGDILVWREVYPDGPVFVDAAEPVNRSARARYLEQTIGVPSEQFIRMSEEQEAKLANFREYGEIVLWFEHDLFDQTMLCQLLHYFSRQTLGRTHLSLLCIGEYPGIPLFRGLGQLTPDQLGTLHGTWQQMGAAELELGAAVWEAYCASTPLPLLELLQGDTSALPFVRDAFLLHLARFPSAGRGIGIVERLTLEKVAGGVHSPLTLFRQVGDELHGLGMGDLSYWHCLAKMSRGPHPLLHAEALTAFPSFSDPAPSFRDCTFALTEFGRRVLAGEEDWVVSAGIDEWYGGVHLSGHRIPWRWDEERQRFAGN
;
A
#
# COMPACT_ATOMS: atom_id res chain seq x y z
N MET A 1 -21.32 14.71 2.42
CA MET A 1 -22.77 14.86 2.14
C MET A 1 -23.01 16.27 1.62
N PRO A 2 -23.78 16.49 0.53
CA PRO A 2 -24.14 17.83 0.11
C PRO A 2 -25.00 18.52 1.17
N LEU A 3 -24.77 19.81 1.41
CA LEU A 3 -25.53 20.57 2.39
C LEU A 3 -26.92 20.92 1.83
N GLN A 4 -27.96 20.44 2.50
CA GLN A 4 -29.35 20.73 2.14
C GLN A 4 -29.66 22.24 2.25
N PRO A 5 -30.64 22.77 1.50
CA PRO A 5 -31.09 24.15 1.65
C PRO A 5 -31.58 24.43 3.07
N PHE A 6 -31.24 25.61 3.61
CA PHE A 6 -31.53 25.95 5.01
C PHE A 6 -33.05 26.00 5.27
N PRO A 7 -33.56 25.30 6.30
CA PRO A 7 -35.00 25.19 6.53
C PRO A 7 -35.62 26.49 7.09
N GLU A 8 -36.86 26.74 6.69
CA GLU A 8 -37.58 27.97 7.01
C GLU A 8 -38.08 28.00 8.47
N THR A 9 -38.41 26.85 9.07
CA THR A 9 -38.97 26.79 10.43
C THR A 9 -37.91 26.84 11.52
N GLU A 10 -38.25 27.43 12.67
CA GLU A 10 -37.34 27.61 13.81
C GLU A 10 -36.86 26.30 14.47
N PRO A 11 -37.68 25.23 14.60
CA PRO A 11 -37.22 23.94 15.12
C PRO A 11 -36.20 23.23 14.21
N GLU A 12 -36.51 23.15 12.91
CA GLU A 12 -35.64 22.48 11.91
C GLU A 12 -34.31 23.22 11.73
N ARG A 13 -34.35 24.57 11.81
CA ARG A 13 -33.15 25.41 11.78
C ARG A 13 -32.24 25.15 12.97
N ARG A 14 -32.80 24.91 14.16
CA ARG A 14 -32.03 24.56 15.36
C ARG A 14 -31.36 23.19 15.22
N GLU A 15 -32.09 22.17 14.78
CA GLU A 15 -31.53 20.82 14.60
C GLU A 15 -30.44 20.78 13.51
N THR A 16 -30.68 21.44 12.37
CA THR A 16 -29.68 21.63 11.31
C THR A 16 -28.44 22.36 11.84
N PHE A 17 -28.63 23.39 12.67
CA PHE A 17 -27.51 24.12 13.25
C PHE A 17 -26.74 23.30 14.29
N GLU A 18 -27.41 22.47 15.10
CA GLU A 18 -26.72 21.56 16.03
C GLU A 18 -25.84 20.54 15.28
N GLN A 19 -26.26 20.06 14.10
CA GLN A 19 -25.41 19.22 13.24
C GLN A 19 -24.20 20.00 12.70
N LEU A 20 -24.39 21.23 12.22
CA LEU A 20 -23.29 22.10 11.78
C LEU A 20 -22.31 22.42 12.91
N VAL A 21 -22.79 22.67 14.13
CA VAL A 21 -21.95 22.88 15.32
C VAL A 21 -21.11 21.63 15.57
N ARG A 22 -21.72 20.43 15.63
CA ARG A 22 -20.98 19.17 15.86
C ARG A 22 -19.93 18.93 14.77
N GLN A 23 -20.29 19.12 13.50
CA GLN A 23 -19.40 18.87 12.35
C GLN A 23 -18.22 19.85 12.30
N TYR A 24 -18.44 21.13 12.58
CA TYR A 24 -17.43 22.18 12.37
C TYR A 24 -16.76 22.69 13.67
N SER A 25 -17.14 22.21 14.85
CA SER A 25 -16.55 22.66 16.12
C SER A 25 -15.05 22.46 16.20
N ALA A 26 -14.54 21.27 15.84
CA ALA A 26 -13.10 21.02 15.87
C ALA A 26 -12.32 21.84 14.82
N MET A 27 -12.92 22.13 13.65
CA MET A 27 -12.35 23.05 12.66
C MET A 27 -12.28 24.48 13.21
N ALA A 28 -13.38 24.99 13.78
CA ALA A 28 -13.44 26.30 14.39
C ALA A 28 -12.45 26.42 15.55
N HIS A 29 -12.34 25.40 16.40
CA HIS A 29 -11.41 25.34 17.52
C HIS A 29 -9.96 25.29 17.07
N ALA A 30 -9.60 24.48 16.07
CA ALA A 30 -8.25 24.48 15.48
C ALA A 30 -7.87 25.85 14.88
N VAL A 31 -8.81 26.52 14.19
CA VAL A 31 -8.59 27.87 13.66
C VAL A 31 -8.44 28.92 14.77
N ALA A 32 -9.25 28.84 15.82
CA ALA A 32 -9.19 29.78 16.95
C ALA A 32 -7.94 29.58 17.80
N TYR A 33 -7.66 28.34 18.21
CA TYR A 33 -6.48 27.97 18.97
C TYR A 33 -5.20 28.29 18.19
N GLY A 34 -5.16 28.00 16.89
CA GLY A 34 -4.05 28.36 15.99
C GLY A 34 -3.76 29.87 15.92
N LYS A 35 -4.71 30.73 16.29
CA LYS A 35 -4.56 32.20 16.35
C LYS A 35 -4.36 32.78 17.74
N LEU A 36 -4.97 32.17 18.77
CA LEU A 36 -5.01 32.69 20.14
C LEU A 36 -3.99 32.04 21.06
N GLN A 37 -3.59 30.79 20.77
CA GLN A 37 -2.64 29.98 21.56
C GLN A 37 -3.02 29.86 23.05
N ASP A 38 -4.33 29.90 23.32
CA ASP A 38 -4.94 29.99 24.64
C ASP A 38 -6.27 29.23 24.55
N ALA A 39 -6.43 28.15 25.32
CA ALA A 39 -7.55 27.23 25.16
C ALA A 39 -8.89 27.88 25.54
N TYR A 40 -8.93 28.63 26.65
CA TYR A 40 -10.14 29.30 27.12
C TYR A 40 -10.58 30.41 26.15
N LEU A 41 -9.62 31.20 25.62
CA LEU A 41 -9.96 32.21 24.61
C LEU A 41 -10.32 31.60 23.26
N ALA A 42 -9.78 30.43 22.91
CA ALA A 42 -10.16 29.71 21.71
C ALA A 42 -11.60 29.17 21.82
N GLU A 43 -11.96 28.60 22.96
CA GLU A 43 -13.32 28.14 23.23
C GLU A 43 -14.33 29.31 23.23
N ASP A 44 -14.04 30.41 23.95
CA ASP A 44 -14.84 31.65 23.95
C ASP A 44 -15.03 32.21 22.52
N ALA A 45 -13.95 32.29 21.73
CA ALA A 45 -14.02 32.75 20.35
C ALA A 45 -14.87 31.83 19.43
N VAL A 46 -14.88 30.52 19.70
CA VAL A 46 -15.68 29.54 18.97
C VAL A 46 -17.15 29.62 19.37
N GLN A 47 -17.45 29.71 20.67
CA GLN A 47 -18.81 29.90 21.17
C GLN A 47 -19.42 31.21 20.64
N GLU A 48 -18.70 32.34 20.72
CA GLU A 48 -19.15 33.61 20.11
C GLU A 48 -19.32 33.48 18.58
N ALA A 49 -18.45 32.73 17.89
CA ALA A 49 -18.52 32.57 16.44
C ALA A 49 -19.70 31.72 15.99
N PHE A 50 -20.06 30.65 16.72
CA PHE A 50 -21.27 29.90 16.45
C PHE A 50 -22.53 30.66 16.83
N ALA A 51 -22.55 31.39 17.96
CA ALA A 51 -23.67 32.26 18.29
C ALA A 51 -23.92 33.32 17.19
N GLU A 52 -22.86 33.91 16.64
CA GLU A 52 -22.96 34.83 15.50
C GLU A 52 -23.37 34.12 14.20
N ALA A 53 -22.85 32.92 13.93
CA ALA A 53 -23.23 32.13 12.76
C ALA A 53 -24.71 31.69 12.79
N TYR A 54 -25.28 31.43 13.97
CA TYR A 54 -26.71 31.13 14.12
C TYR A 54 -27.59 32.33 13.75
N LEU A 55 -27.24 33.53 14.23
CA LEU A 55 -27.99 34.76 13.98
C LEU A 55 -28.00 35.16 12.50
N HIS A 56 -26.88 34.98 11.79
CA HIS A 56 -26.73 35.37 10.39
C HIS A 56 -26.88 34.19 9.41
N LEU A 57 -27.32 33.01 9.87
CA LEU A 57 -27.42 31.80 9.06
C LEU A 57 -28.31 31.99 7.82
N GLY A 58 -29.40 32.75 7.97
CA GLY A 58 -30.35 33.05 6.89
C GLY A 58 -29.84 34.02 5.81
N GLU A 59 -28.69 34.66 6.02
CA GLU A 59 -28.05 35.53 5.01
C GLU A 59 -27.17 34.73 4.02
N LEU A 60 -26.86 33.47 4.35
CA LEU A 60 -25.94 32.63 3.59
C LEU A 60 -26.63 31.94 2.40
N GLN A 61 -26.70 32.61 1.25
CA GLN A 61 -27.39 32.11 0.05
C GLN A 61 -26.79 30.82 -0.58
N LYS A 62 -25.62 30.35 -0.12
CA LYS A 62 -24.98 29.11 -0.61
C LYS A 62 -24.52 28.26 0.57
N PRO A 63 -25.22 27.15 0.90
CA PRO A 63 -24.84 26.27 2.01
C PRO A 63 -23.37 25.80 1.93
N GLU A 64 -22.90 25.45 0.72
CA GLU A 64 -21.52 25.08 0.39
C GLU A 64 -20.44 26.04 0.96
N ALA A 65 -20.78 27.32 1.11
CA ALA A 65 -19.85 28.35 1.58
C ALA A 65 -19.72 28.42 3.12
N PHE A 66 -20.56 27.69 3.87
CA PHE A 66 -20.60 27.72 5.33
C PHE A 66 -19.23 27.52 6.01
N PRO A 67 -18.36 26.55 5.61
CA PRO A 67 -17.07 26.36 6.27
C PRO A 67 -16.13 27.57 6.11
N GLY A 68 -16.12 28.18 4.92
CA GLY A 68 -15.31 29.38 4.63
C GLY A 68 -15.86 30.65 5.31
N TRP A 69 -17.19 30.75 5.41
CA TRP A 69 -17.89 31.82 6.09
C TRP A 69 -17.69 31.77 7.61
N LEU A 70 -17.94 30.61 8.23
CA LEU A 70 -17.69 30.36 9.66
C LEU A 70 -16.22 30.64 10.03
N LYS A 71 -15.28 30.17 9.21
CA LYS A 71 -13.85 30.47 9.38
C LYS A 71 -13.56 31.97 9.40
N THR A 72 -14.20 32.77 8.54
CA THR A 72 -14.08 34.24 8.57
C THR A 72 -14.61 34.83 9.88
N ILE A 73 -15.75 34.35 10.38
CA ILE A 73 -16.31 34.78 11.69
C ILE A 73 -15.33 34.47 12.83
N VAL A 74 -14.86 33.22 12.93
CA VAL A 74 -13.88 32.77 13.95
C VAL A 74 -12.60 33.62 13.90
N VAL A 75 -12.04 33.84 12.70
CA VAL A 75 -10.82 34.65 12.54
C VAL A 75 -11.02 36.09 13.02
N ARG A 76 -12.17 36.71 12.69
CA ARG A 76 -12.52 38.07 13.12
C ARG A 76 -12.71 38.15 14.65
N ARG A 77 -13.34 37.15 15.27
CA ARG A 77 -13.49 37.03 16.73
C ARG A 77 -12.14 36.93 17.43
N CYS A 78 -11.24 36.08 16.94
CA CYS A 78 -9.87 35.99 17.42
C CYS A 78 -9.13 37.34 17.34
N SER A 79 -9.21 38.03 16.20
CA SER A 79 -8.59 39.37 16.05
C SER A 79 -9.16 40.42 17.02
N ARG A 80 -10.45 40.32 17.39
CA ARG A 80 -11.08 41.18 18.40
C ARG A 80 -10.53 40.90 19.80
N LEU A 81 -10.41 39.63 20.20
CA LEU A 81 -9.84 39.22 21.48
C LEU A 81 -8.35 39.61 21.60
N ILE A 82 -7.55 39.40 20.55
CA ILE A 82 -6.14 39.83 20.49
C ILE A 82 -6.02 41.35 20.69
N ARG A 83 -6.92 42.14 20.08
CA ARG A 83 -6.95 43.60 20.26
C ARG A 83 -7.35 43.99 21.69
N LYS A 84 -8.24 43.24 22.34
CA LYS A 84 -8.69 43.44 23.73
C LYS A 84 -7.58 43.09 24.74
N LYS A 85 -6.82 42.00 24.49
CA LYS A 85 -5.69 41.51 25.32
C LYS A 85 -4.47 42.46 25.35
N ARG A 86 -4.43 43.51 24.50
CA ARG A 86 -3.40 44.58 24.53
C ARG A 86 -3.63 45.65 25.62
N HIS A 87 -4.74 45.59 26.37
CA HIS A 87 -4.96 46.40 27.57
C HIS A 87 -4.91 45.48 28.82
N PRO A 88 -4.07 45.78 29.84
CA PRO A 88 -3.70 44.79 30.86
C PRO A 88 -4.64 44.75 32.07
N ALA A 89 -4.87 43.54 32.59
CA ALA A 89 -5.31 43.25 33.96
C ALA A 89 -4.79 41.87 34.40
N THR A 90 -4.41 41.73 35.67
CA THR A 90 -3.72 40.56 36.28
C THR A 90 -4.67 39.75 37.21
N PRO A 91 -4.31 38.57 37.77
CA PRO A 91 -5.22 37.41 37.86
C PRO A 91 -5.53 36.90 39.30
N LEU A 92 -6.27 35.77 39.44
CA LEU A 92 -6.56 35.09 40.72
C LEU A 92 -6.71 33.54 40.61
N HIS A 93 -6.63 32.82 41.75
CA HIS A 93 -6.43 31.37 42.01
C HIS A 93 -7.73 30.55 42.32
N GLU A 94 -7.82 29.20 42.43
CA GLU A 94 -7.00 27.99 42.11
C GLU A 94 -7.81 26.68 42.43
N TRP A 95 -7.27 25.46 42.15
CA TRP A 95 -7.73 24.09 42.56
C TRP A 95 -8.94 23.45 41.80
N THR A 96 -9.15 22.11 41.69
CA THR A 96 -8.66 20.94 42.49
C THR A 96 -8.64 19.56 41.73
N ARG A 97 -7.60 18.74 41.98
CA ARG A 97 -7.34 17.25 41.95
C ARG A 97 -8.28 16.17 41.30
N GLN A 98 -7.65 15.30 40.45
CA GLN A 98 -7.39 13.81 40.52
C GLN A 98 -8.40 12.82 41.16
N PRO A 99 -8.42 11.48 40.82
CA PRO A 99 -7.27 10.55 40.56
C PRO A 99 -7.53 9.51 39.40
N SER A 100 -6.76 8.43 39.14
CA SER A 100 -5.31 8.14 39.13
C SER A 100 -5.08 6.79 38.40
N ASN A 101 -4.03 6.67 37.57
CA ASN A 101 -3.36 5.40 37.26
C ASN A 101 -1.94 5.77 36.79
N GLU A 102 -0.97 5.75 37.69
CA GLU A 102 0.35 6.36 37.45
C GLU A 102 1.33 5.38 36.80
N PRO A 103 1.87 5.69 35.60
CA PRO A 103 3.18 5.21 35.19
C PRO A 103 4.29 5.98 35.94
N ASP A 104 5.54 5.54 35.82
CA ASP A 104 6.69 6.10 36.54
C ASP A 104 6.77 7.65 36.47
N VAL A 105 7.10 8.26 37.61
CA VAL A 105 7.21 9.71 37.79
C VAL A 105 8.32 10.28 36.90
N ALA A 106 9.41 9.53 36.69
CA ALA A 106 10.48 9.91 35.79
C ALA A 106 9.99 10.02 34.33
N ASP A 107 9.33 8.98 33.82
CA ASP A 107 8.75 8.96 32.47
C ASP A 107 7.65 10.01 32.28
N THR A 108 6.92 10.34 33.35
CA THR A 108 5.83 11.33 33.31
C THR A 108 6.37 12.76 33.17
N VAL A 109 7.48 13.08 33.83
CA VAL A 109 8.17 14.39 33.67
C VAL A 109 8.78 14.50 32.27
N ILE A 110 9.47 13.46 31.79
CA ILE A 110 10.07 13.41 30.44
C ILE A 110 8.99 13.57 29.36
N ARG A 111 7.88 12.83 29.45
CA ARG A 111 6.75 12.95 28.50
C ARG A 111 6.09 14.32 28.53
N ASN A 112 5.94 14.96 29.70
CA ASN A 112 5.35 16.29 29.79
C ASN A 112 6.24 17.38 29.18
N GLU A 113 7.55 17.31 29.40
CA GLU A 113 8.54 18.22 28.79
C GLU A 113 8.56 18.06 27.26
N LEU A 114 8.54 16.81 26.78
CA LEU A 114 8.53 16.50 25.36
C LEU A 114 7.21 16.91 24.66
N ARG A 115 6.06 16.73 25.33
CA ARG A 115 4.74 17.26 24.88
C ARG A 115 4.63 18.79 24.94
N ARG A 116 5.49 19.48 25.69
CA ARG A 116 5.66 20.94 25.64
C ARG A 116 6.48 21.34 24.42
N LEU A 117 7.67 20.76 24.27
CA LEU A 117 8.57 21.01 23.12
C LEU A 117 7.90 20.78 21.77
N LEU A 118 7.04 19.76 21.63
CA LEU A 118 6.29 19.57 20.39
C LEU A 118 5.17 20.61 20.21
N ARG A 119 4.42 20.97 21.26
CA ARG A 119 3.42 22.05 21.17
C ARG A 119 4.04 23.36 20.74
N ASP A 120 5.20 23.72 21.29
CA ASP A 120 5.95 24.91 20.92
C ASP A 120 6.49 24.81 19.48
N SER A 121 7.02 23.64 19.09
CA SER A 121 7.50 23.40 17.72
C SER A 121 6.40 23.48 16.65
N VAL A 122 5.17 23.07 17.00
CA VAL A 122 3.97 23.19 16.15
C VAL A 122 3.42 24.62 16.17
N ALA A 123 3.48 25.33 17.31
CA ALA A 123 3.19 26.76 17.41
C ALA A 123 4.12 27.62 16.53
N ASP A 124 5.33 27.15 16.27
CA ASP A 124 6.29 27.77 15.36
C ASP A 124 6.12 27.39 13.87
N LEU A 125 5.17 26.51 13.51
CA LEU A 125 4.88 26.22 12.10
C LEU A 125 4.13 27.37 11.43
N PRO A 126 4.36 27.64 10.13
CA PRO A 126 3.53 28.56 9.34
C PRO A 126 2.03 28.21 9.47
N PRO A 127 1.10 29.18 9.51
CA PRO A 127 -0.30 28.92 9.86
C PRO A 127 -1.00 27.85 9.00
N ASN A 128 -0.68 27.80 7.70
CA ASN A 128 -1.21 26.81 6.76
C ASN A 128 -0.65 25.38 6.97
N MET A 129 0.56 25.26 7.52
CA MET A 129 1.17 23.99 7.93
C MET A 129 0.66 23.56 9.31
N ARG A 130 0.55 24.51 10.24
CA ARG A 130 0.03 24.29 11.61
C ARG A 130 -1.40 23.76 11.60
N ILE A 131 -2.30 24.38 10.83
CA ILE A 131 -3.70 23.94 10.71
C ILE A 131 -3.77 22.54 10.09
N ALA A 132 -2.96 22.24 9.07
CA ALA A 132 -2.90 20.91 8.48
C ALA A 132 -2.43 19.85 9.50
N VAL A 133 -1.35 20.14 10.23
CA VAL A 133 -0.84 19.26 11.29
C VAL A 133 -1.85 19.06 12.42
N GLN A 134 -2.53 20.12 12.87
CA GLN A 134 -3.54 20.03 13.92
C GLN A 134 -4.75 19.22 13.48
N LEU A 135 -5.32 19.45 12.29
CA LEU A 135 -6.49 18.70 11.84
C LEU A 135 -6.16 17.22 11.55
N PHE A 136 -4.99 16.95 10.97
CA PHE A 136 -4.58 15.58 10.63
C PHE A 136 -4.12 14.79 11.86
N TYR A 137 -3.11 15.29 12.58
CA TYR A 137 -2.48 14.53 13.69
C TYR A 137 -3.15 14.71 15.05
N PHE A 138 -3.84 15.82 15.34
CA PHE A 138 -4.44 16.04 16.67
C PHE A 138 -5.96 15.82 16.71
N HIS A 139 -6.61 15.72 15.55
CA HIS A 139 -8.07 15.58 15.43
C HIS A 139 -8.50 14.48 14.45
N GLY A 140 -7.56 13.72 13.86
CA GLY A 140 -7.85 12.52 13.06
C GLY A 140 -8.61 12.73 11.75
N TYR A 141 -8.65 13.94 11.19
CA TYR A 141 -9.41 14.20 9.96
C TYR A 141 -8.74 13.61 8.70
N SER A 142 -9.56 13.09 7.78
CA SER A 142 -9.08 12.58 6.50
C SER A 142 -8.50 13.67 5.60
N LEU A 143 -7.60 13.32 4.68
CA LEU A 143 -7.03 14.29 3.73
C LEU A 143 -8.09 14.97 2.84
N PRO A 144 -9.13 14.28 2.32
CA PRO A 144 -10.26 14.92 1.63
C PRO A 144 -11.05 15.91 2.50
N ASP A 145 -11.30 15.59 3.78
CA ASP A 145 -12.05 16.46 4.69
C ASP A 145 -11.25 17.72 5.02
N ILE A 146 -9.95 17.58 5.29
CA ILE A 146 -9.07 18.73 5.55
C ILE A 146 -8.90 19.56 4.28
N ALA A 147 -8.77 18.94 3.10
CA ALA A 147 -8.69 19.65 1.83
C ALA A 147 -9.93 20.54 1.61
N SER A 148 -11.12 19.97 1.85
CA SER A 148 -12.40 20.66 1.78
C SER A 148 -12.52 21.77 2.85
N CYS A 149 -12.24 21.47 4.12
CA CYS A 149 -12.32 22.42 5.23
C CYS A 149 -11.33 23.59 5.12
N VAL A 150 -10.13 23.35 4.58
CA VAL A 150 -9.07 24.35 4.51
C VAL A 150 -9.12 25.15 3.19
N GLY A 151 -9.82 24.65 2.16
CA GLY A 151 -9.92 25.26 0.84
C GLY A 151 -8.65 25.05 0.01
N THR A 152 -8.23 23.79 -0.14
CA THR A 152 -7.00 23.40 -0.84
C THR A 152 -7.18 22.06 -1.55
N SER A 153 -6.38 21.74 -2.56
CA SER A 153 -6.37 20.39 -3.13
C SER A 153 -5.67 19.39 -2.21
N VAL A 154 -6.05 18.11 -2.27
CA VAL A 154 -5.40 17.01 -1.52
C VAL A 154 -3.89 16.93 -1.80
N PRO A 155 -3.38 17.04 -3.04
CA PRO A 155 -1.93 17.10 -3.30
C PRO A 155 -1.24 18.29 -2.63
N ALA A 156 -1.87 19.48 -2.64
CA ALA A 156 -1.32 20.66 -1.95
C ALA A 156 -1.36 20.51 -0.42
N LEU A 157 -2.33 19.77 0.13
CA LEU A 157 -2.36 19.40 1.54
C LEU A 157 -1.27 18.39 1.91
N LYS A 158 -1.11 17.31 1.13
CA LYS A 158 -0.02 16.33 1.29
C LYS A 158 1.34 17.05 1.32
N LYS A 159 1.57 18.01 0.40
CA LYS A 159 2.76 18.87 0.39
C LYS A 159 2.91 19.73 1.65
N ARG A 160 1.84 20.35 2.16
CA ARG A 160 1.89 21.15 3.41
C ARG A 160 2.25 20.29 4.62
N LEU A 161 1.71 19.07 4.72
CA LEU A 161 2.04 18.12 5.78
C LEU A 161 3.50 17.65 5.68
N PHE A 162 4.00 17.38 4.46
CA PHE A 162 5.40 17.08 4.20
C PHE A 162 6.34 18.22 4.65
N ASP A 163 6.07 19.46 4.22
CA ASP A 163 6.86 20.64 4.60
C ASP A 163 6.83 20.88 6.12
N ALA A 164 5.69 20.59 6.77
CA ALA A 164 5.53 20.68 8.21
C ALA A 164 6.38 19.63 8.94
N ARG A 165 6.29 18.34 8.55
CA ARG A 165 7.12 17.26 9.11
C ARG A 165 8.60 17.57 9.00
N ARG A 166 9.06 18.08 7.84
CA ARG A 166 10.46 18.46 7.64
C ARG A 166 10.91 19.60 8.57
N LYS A 167 10.04 20.57 8.86
CA LYS A 167 10.32 21.64 9.83
C LYS A 167 10.33 21.17 11.29
N LEU A 168 9.53 20.16 11.64
CA LEU A 168 9.51 19.57 12.99
C LEU A 168 10.73 18.65 13.22
N LYS A 169 11.10 17.80 12.24
CA LYS A 169 12.29 16.92 12.27
C LYS A 169 13.61 17.69 12.44
N GLY A 170 13.65 18.98 12.10
CA GLY A 170 14.80 19.87 12.32
C GLY A 170 14.86 20.55 13.69
N ARG A 171 13.85 20.34 14.56
CA ARG A 171 13.71 20.98 15.88
C ARG A 171 13.57 19.98 17.04
N LEU A 172 13.10 18.78 16.75
CA LEU A 172 12.97 17.67 17.69
C LEU A 172 14.01 16.59 17.33
N PRO A 173 14.69 15.95 18.31
CA PRO A 173 15.55 14.80 18.04
C PRO A 173 14.78 13.70 17.30
N VAL A 174 15.43 12.97 16.39
CA VAL A 174 14.73 12.03 15.50
C VAL A 174 14.05 10.88 16.26
N ALA A 175 14.66 10.40 17.35
CA ALA A 175 14.06 9.39 18.24
C ALA A 175 12.82 9.92 18.98
N ASP A 176 12.87 11.17 19.44
CA ASP A 176 11.76 11.83 20.14
C ASP A 176 10.64 12.26 19.19
N PHE A 177 10.96 12.62 17.94
CA PHE A 177 9.93 12.96 16.95
C PHE A 177 9.03 11.76 16.64
N ALA A 178 9.58 10.55 16.55
CA ALA A 178 8.81 9.34 16.31
C ALA A 178 7.95 8.94 17.53
N SER A 179 8.47 9.06 18.75
CA SER A 179 7.72 8.72 19.97
C SER A 179 6.57 9.68 20.24
N VAL A 180 6.70 10.98 19.93
CA VAL A 180 5.57 11.92 20.04
C VAL A 180 4.62 11.82 18.84
N LEU A 181 5.08 11.39 17.66
CA LEU A 181 4.14 11.06 16.57
C LEU A 181 3.24 9.89 16.99
N HIS A 182 3.82 8.83 17.56
CA HIS A 182 3.09 7.69 18.15
C HIS A 182 2.08 8.11 19.24
N ASP A 183 2.44 9.07 20.09
CA ASP A 183 1.58 9.65 21.13
C ASP A 183 0.46 10.59 20.58
N LEU A 184 0.49 10.93 19.28
CA LEU A 184 -0.42 11.89 18.65
C LEU A 184 -1.26 11.30 17.53
N SER A 185 -0.69 10.47 16.63
CA SER A 185 -1.44 9.79 15.57
C SER A 185 -2.52 8.88 16.14
N GLU A 186 -2.25 8.32 17.31
CA GLU A 186 -2.98 7.20 17.88
C GLU A 186 -3.13 7.34 19.39
N GLY A 187 -4.24 6.85 19.93
CA GLY A 187 -4.46 6.74 21.38
C GLY A 187 -3.65 5.63 22.05
N GLY A 188 -2.42 5.38 21.61
CA GLY A 188 -1.55 4.29 22.09
C GLY A 188 -1.87 2.92 21.51
N THR A 189 -2.31 2.82 20.26
CA THR A 189 -2.51 1.54 19.57
C THR A 189 -1.20 0.95 19.06
N ALA A 190 -1.04 -0.38 19.14
CA ALA A 190 0.06 -1.06 18.48
C ALA A 190 -0.25 -1.21 16.99
N MET A 191 0.71 -0.89 16.12
CA MET A 191 0.60 -1.11 14.66
C MET A 191 1.39 -2.33 14.19
N LEU A 192 0.88 -3.00 13.14
CA LEU A 192 1.60 -4.02 12.38
C LEU A 192 1.71 -3.59 10.91
N HIS A 193 2.93 -3.47 10.40
CA HIS A 193 3.21 -3.23 8.98
C HIS A 193 3.53 -4.55 8.28
N ILE A 194 2.66 -4.99 7.37
CA ILE A 194 2.91 -6.16 6.53
C ILE A 194 3.48 -5.67 5.20
N VAL A 195 4.62 -6.22 4.80
CA VAL A 195 5.42 -5.70 3.66
C VAL A 195 5.92 -6.85 2.78
N ASN A 196 6.03 -6.61 1.47
CA ASN A 196 6.79 -7.48 0.58
C ASN A 196 8.30 -7.19 0.67
N GLY A 197 9.11 -8.23 0.84
CA GLY A 197 10.57 -8.18 0.73
C GLY A 197 11.35 -7.58 1.92
N ASP A 198 12.47 -8.22 2.25
CA ASP A 198 13.33 -7.81 3.36
C ASP A 198 13.96 -6.42 3.17
N SER A 199 14.26 -6.00 1.93
CA SER A 199 14.85 -4.67 1.67
C SER A 199 13.91 -3.52 2.02
N VAL A 200 12.60 -3.70 1.80
CA VAL A 200 11.57 -2.72 2.21
C VAL A 200 11.48 -2.70 3.73
N ALA A 201 11.42 -3.88 4.36
CA ALA A 201 11.37 -4.04 5.80
C ALA A 201 12.53 -3.36 6.54
N GLU A 202 13.77 -3.59 6.10
CA GLU A 202 14.98 -2.96 6.68
C GLU A 202 14.91 -1.43 6.63
N LYS A 203 14.50 -0.87 5.49
CA LYS A 203 14.37 0.58 5.31
C LYS A 203 13.24 1.17 6.15
N LEU A 204 12.14 0.42 6.34
CA LEU A 204 11.00 0.88 7.13
C LEU A 204 11.25 0.88 8.65
N ARG A 205 12.18 0.06 9.18
CA ARG A 205 12.51 0.03 10.63
C ARG A 205 12.94 1.39 11.22
N GLY A 206 13.42 2.33 10.39
CA GLY A 206 13.76 3.71 10.80
C GLY A 206 12.76 4.77 10.35
N VAL A 207 11.60 4.37 9.82
CA VAL A 207 10.62 5.23 9.13
C VAL A 207 9.21 5.08 9.70
N VAL A 208 8.82 3.86 10.10
CA VAL A 208 7.50 3.54 10.65
C VAL A 208 7.62 3.14 12.12
N THR A 209 6.54 3.34 12.88
CA THR A 209 6.42 2.88 14.26
C THR A 209 5.52 1.65 14.33
N GLY A 210 5.92 0.64 15.09
CA GLY A 210 5.18 -0.62 15.25
C GLY A 210 5.99 -1.84 14.82
N ASP A 211 5.32 -2.99 14.82
CA ASP A 211 5.88 -4.25 14.36
C ASP A 211 5.97 -4.30 12.83
N ILE A 212 6.98 -4.99 12.31
CA ILE A 212 7.06 -5.33 10.88
C ILE A 212 6.91 -6.84 10.72
N LEU A 213 6.14 -7.26 9.73
CA LEU A 213 6.04 -8.63 9.24
C LEU A 213 6.35 -8.62 7.75
N VAL A 214 7.42 -9.31 7.36
CA VAL A 214 7.75 -9.52 5.94
C VAL A 214 7.03 -10.77 5.49
N TRP A 215 6.13 -10.64 4.52
CA TRP A 215 5.42 -11.78 3.94
C TRP A 215 6.33 -12.41 2.86
N ARG A 216 6.89 -13.59 3.15
CA ARG A 216 7.92 -14.22 2.30
C ARG A 216 7.32 -15.37 1.50
N GLU A 217 6.61 -14.99 0.46
CA GLU A 217 6.00 -15.88 -0.51
C GLU A 217 6.42 -15.49 -1.94
N VAL A 218 6.09 -16.35 -2.91
CA VAL A 218 6.36 -16.25 -4.34
C VAL A 218 5.13 -16.79 -5.09
N TYR A 219 3.93 -16.28 -4.77
CA TYR A 219 2.66 -16.77 -5.34
C TYR A 219 2.56 -16.77 -6.88
N PRO A 220 3.34 -15.97 -7.65
CA PRO A 220 3.41 -16.12 -9.10
C PRO A 220 4.04 -17.43 -9.60
N ASP A 221 4.76 -18.17 -8.74
CA ASP A 221 5.46 -19.41 -9.11
C ASP A 221 4.90 -20.63 -8.37
N GLY A 222 4.50 -21.64 -9.14
CA GLY A 222 4.07 -22.93 -8.62
C GLY A 222 2.59 -23.04 -8.27
N PRO A 223 2.16 -24.22 -7.78
CA PRO A 223 0.79 -24.43 -7.34
C PRO A 223 0.46 -23.51 -6.17
N VAL A 224 -0.65 -22.80 -6.26
CA VAL A 224 -1.28 -22.11 -5.13
C VAL A 224 -2.62 -22.75 -4.78
N PHE A 225 -3.03 -22.59 -3.53
CA PHE A 225 -4.19 -23.24 -2.96
C PHE A 225 -4.99 -22.24 -2.14
N VAL A 226 -6.33 -22.32 -2.18
CA VAL A 226 -7.22 -21.44 -1.41
C VAL A 226 -6.85 -21.49 0.07
N ASP A 227 -6.78 -22.69 0.64
CA ASP A 227 -6.33 -22.95 2.01
C ASP A 227 -4.85 -23.36 2.03
N ALA A 228 -3.95 -22.41 1.72
CA ALA A 228 -2.50 -22.63 1.61
C ALA A 228 -1.84 -23.17 2.91
N ALA A 229 -2.44 -22.88 4.08
CA ALA A 229 -1.96 -23.30 5.39
C ALA A 229 -2.19 -24.80 5.72
N GLU A 230 -2.97 -25.52 4.90
CA GLU A 230 -3.16 -26.96 5.07
C GLU A 230 -1.83 -27.71 4.86
N PRO A 231 -1.43 -28.65 5.75
CA PRO A 231 -0.10 -29.27 5.69
C PRO A 231 0.23 -29.96 4.36
N VAL A 232 -0.78 -30.52 3.68
CA VAL A 232 -0.63 -31.15 2.35
C VAL A 232 -0.31 -30.10 1.28
N ASN A 233 -1.01 -28.97 1.31
CA ASN A 233 -0.84 -27.84 0.39
C ASN A 233 0.52 -27.17 0.59
N ARG A 234 0.88 -26.86 1.85
CA ARG A 234 2.19 -26.32 2.22
C ARG A 234 3.34 -27.25 1.78
N SER A 235 3.19 -28.57 1.97
CA SER A 235 4.18 -29.57 1.54
C SER A 235 4.32 -29.69 0.02
N ALA A 236 3.21 -29.59 -0.72
CA ALA A 236 3.24 -29.59 -2.19
C ALA A 236 3.94 -28.34 -2.73
N ARG A 237 3.65 -27.18 -2.15
CA ARG A 237 4.26 -25.90 -2.52
C ARG A 237 5.74 -25.83 -2.18
N ALA A 238 6.14 -26.28 -0.99
CA ALA A 238 7.54 -26.39 -0.57
C ALA A 238 8.38 -27.20 -1.57
N ARG A 239 7.91 -28.40 -1.93
CA ARG A 239 8.57 -29.29 -2.90
C ARG A 239 8.72 -28.64 -4.27
N TYR A 240 7.70 -27.91 -4.73
CA TYR A 240 7.78 -27.22 -6.02
C TYR A 240 8.86 -26.12 -6.01
N LEU A 241 8.88 -25.27 -4.98
CA LEU A 241 9.87 -24.18 -4.87
C LEU A 241 11.30 -24.72 -4.72
N GLU A 242 11.47 -25.85 -4.01
CA GLU A 242 12.74 -26.56 -3.92
C GLU A 242 13.21 -27.12 -5.28
N GLN A 243 12.31 -27.68 -6.07
CA GLN A 243 12.62 -28.23 -7.40
C GLN A 243 12.86 -27.17 -8.47
N THR A 244 12.22 -26.00 -8.37
CA THR A 244 12.26 -24.98 -9.43
C THR A 244 13.28 -23.88 -9.17
N ILE A 245 13.29 -23.29 -7.97
CA ILE A 245 14.15 -22.16 -7.58
C ILE A 245 15.15 -22.48 -6.46
N GLY A 246 15.09 -23.70 -5.91
CA GLY A 246 16.07 -24.23 -4.94
C GLY A 246 15.91 -23.75 -3.50
N VAL A 247 14.74 -23.23 -3.14
CA VAL A 247 14.41 -22.86 -1.75
C VAL A 247 14.21 -24.15 -0.94
N PRO A 248 14.98 -24.43 0.12
CA PRO A 248 14.88 -25.69 0.85
C PRO A 248 13.49 -25.90 1.48
N SER A 249 12.91 -27.09 1.30
CA SER A 249 11.53 -27.39 1.73
C SER A 249 11.31 -27.13 3.23
N GLU A 250 12.23 -27.59 4.08
CA GLU A 250 12.16 -27.38 5.54
C GLU A 250 12.23 -25.90 5.93
N GLN A 251 13.04 -25.11 5.22
CA GLN A 251 13.18 -23.68 5.48
C GLN A 251 11.91 -22.92 5.09
N PHE A 252 11.33 -23.23 3.92
CA PHE A 252 10.06 -22.64 3.47
C PHE A 252 8.94 -22.95 4.46
N ILE A 253 8.77 -24.22 4.85
CA ILE A 253 7.71 -24.64 5.78
C ILE A 253 7.81 -23.89 7.11
N ARG A 254 9.01 -23.85 7.72
CA ARG A 254 9.24 -23.15 8.98
C ARG A 254 8.92 -21.65 8.87
N MET A 255 9.38 -21.00 7.80
CA MET A 255 9.14 -19.56 7.58
C MET A 255 7.65 -19.25 7.36
N SER A 256 6.93 -20.12 6.64
CA SER A 256 5.47 -20.03 6.46
C SER A 256 4.75 -20.12 7.81
N GLU A 257 5.10 -21.09 8.64
CA GLU A 257 4.49 -21.29 9.97
C GLU A 257 4.80 -20.13 10.93
N GLU A 258 6.03 -19.58 10.91
CA GLU A 258 6.43 -18.40 11.69
C GLU A 258 5.62 -17.13 11.29
N GLN A 259 5.45 -16.87 9.99
CA GLN A 259 4.68 -15.70 9.52
C GLN A 259 3.17 -15.85 9.74
N GLU A 260 2.63 -17.06 9.54
CA GLU A 260 1.23 -17.39 9.80
C GLU A 260 0.89 -17.28 11.30
N ALA A 261 1.79 -17.71 12.19
CA ALA A 261 1.62 -17.57 13.64
C ALA A 261 1.62 -16.09 14.08
N LYS A 262 2.49 -15.24 13.53
CA LYS A 262 2.46 -13.78 13.80
C LYS A 262 1.17 -13.15 13.24
N LEU A 263 0.74 -13.56 12.05
CA LEU A 263 -0.51 -13.09 11.45
C LEU A 263 -1.74 -13.53 12.26
N ALA A 264 -1.77 -14.72 12.85
CA ALA A 264 -2.89 -15.19 13.67
C ALA A 264 -3.18 -14.29 14.89
N ASN A 265 -2.15 -13.65 15.44
CA ASN A 265 -2.24 -12.72 16.58
C ASN A 265 -2.59 -11.28 16.16
N PHE A 266 -3.03 -11.04 14.92
CA PHE A 266 -3.27 -9.69 14.39
C PHE A 266 -4.19 -8.80 15.25
N ARG A 267 -5.09 -9.42 16.04
CA ARG A 267 -6.05 -8.74 16.93
C ARG A 267 -5.40 -8.06 18.15
N GLU A 268 -4.11 -8.24 18.36
CA GLU A 268 -3.33 -7.48 19.34
C GLU A 268 -3.11 -6.03 18.88
N TYR A 269 -2.98 -5.83 17.56
CA TYR A 269 -2.77 -4.53 16.92
C TYR A 269 -4.09 -3.76 16.75
N GLY A 270 -4.03 -2.43 16.84
CA GLY A 270 -5.15 -1.54 16.54
C GLY A 270 -5.28 -1.23 15.05
N GLU A 271 -4.16 -1.20 14.32
CA GLU A 271 -4.13 -1.01 12.87
C GLU A 271 -3.09 -1.94 12.23
N ILE A 272 -3.44 -2.48 11.06
CA ILE A 272 -2.54 -3.23 10.19
C ILE A 272 -2.41 -2.45 8.90
N VAL A 273 -1.18 -2.08 8.53
CA VAL A 273 -0.88 -1.41 7.28
C VAL A 273 -0.24 -2.40 6.31
N LEU A 274 -0.91 -2.65 5.20
CA LEU A 274 -0.45 -3.46 4.09
C LEU A 274 0.36 -2.55 3.13
N TRP A 275 1.62 -2.87 2.88
CA TRP A 275 2.50 -2.13 1.96
C TRP A 275 2.76 -2.98 0.72
N PHE A 276 2.06 -2.67 -0.37
CA PHE A 276 2.07 -3.45 -1.61
C PHE A 276 2.20 -2.57 -2.86
N GLU A 277 2.43 -3.22 -3.99
CA GLU A 277 2.83 -2.59 -5.25
C GLU A 277 1.92 -3.02 -6.41
N HIS A 278 2.01 -2.31 -7.53
CA HIS A 278 1.16 -2.52 -8.71
C HIS A 278 1.34 -3.85 -9.47
N ASP A 279 2.43 -4.57 -9.27
CA ASP A 279 2.78 -5.74 -10.09
C ASP A 279 2.15 -7.06 -9.60
N LEU A 280 2.22 -8.11 -10.43
CA LEU A 280 1.63 -9.42 -10.15
C LEU A 280 2.18 -10.08 -8.87
N PHE A 281 3.44 -9.85 -8.51
CA PHE A 281 4.04 -10.44 -7.32
C PHE A 281 3.38 -9.86 -6.06
N ASP A 282 3.27 -8.55 -6.01
CA ASP A 282 2.59 -7.85 -4.91
C ASP A 282 1.07 -8.05 -4.92
N GLN A 283 0.42 -7.98 -6.08
CA GLN A 283 -1.04 -8.14 -6.17
C GLN A 283 -1.50 -9.56 -5.80
N THR A 284 -0.72 -10.61 -6.08
CA THR A 284 -1.04 -11.97 -5.61
C THR A 284 -0.92 -12.12 -4.09
N MET A 285 0.11 -11.53 -3.47
CA MET A 285 0.22 -11.48 -2.01
C MET A 285 -0.92 -10.69 -1.35
N LEU A 286 -1.23 -9.52 -1.90
CA LEU A 286 -2.31 -8.67 -1.41
C LEU A 286 -3.64 -9.43 -1.44
N CYS A 287 -3.99 -10.06 -2.58
CA CYS A 287 -5.22 -10.85 -2.69
C CYS A 287 -5.26 -12.02 -1.70
N GLN A 288 -4.14 -12.71 -1.47
CA GLN A 288 -4.06 -13.79 -0.47
C GLN A 288 -4.31 -13.29 0.96
N LEU A 289 -3.73 -12.15 1.34
CA LEU A 289 -3.94 -11.55 2.65
C LEU A 289 -5.37 -11.03 2.81
N LEU A 290 -5.98 -10.48 1.75
CA LEU A 290 -7.37 -10.04 1.79
C LEU A 290 -8.35 -11.21 1.86
N HIS A 291 -8.08 -12.33 1.17
CA HIS A 291 -8.80 -13.60 1.38
C HIS A 291 -8.65 -14.11 2.83
N TYR A 292 -7.46 -14.03 3.42
CA TYR A 292 -7.29 -14.35 4.83
C TYR A 292 -8.17 -13.47 5.73
N PHE A 293 -8.07 -12.14 5.59
CA PHE A 293 -8.81 -11.20 6.44
C PHE A 293 -10.32 -11.20 6.22
N SER A 294 -10.82 -11.46 5.01
CA SER A 294 -12.27 -11.56 4.73
C SER A 294 -12.93 -12.71 5.50
N ARG A 295 -12.15 -13.75 5.83
CA ARG A 295 -12.56 -14.91 6.64
C ARG A 295 -12.38 -14.70 8.16
N GLN A 296 -12.05 -13.47 8.61
CA GLN A 296 -11.77 -13.15 10.01
C GLN A 296 -12.69 -12.06 10.58
N THR A 297 -13.13 -12.22 11.83
CA THR A 297 -13.69 -11.11 12.60
C THR A 297 -12.56 -10.16 13.02
N LEU A 298 -12.51 -8.95 12.45
CA LEU A 298 -11.46 -7.95 12.74
C LEU A 298 -11.58 -7.30 14.13
N GLY A 299 -12.80 -7.15 14.65
CA GLY A 299 -13.04 -6.59 15.98
C GLY A 299 -12.64 -5.11 16.08
N ARG A 300 -11.61 -4.81 16.88
CA ARG A 300 -11.06 -3.45 17.05
C ARG A 300 -9.94 -3.10 16.06
N THR A 301 -9.49 -4.06 15.25
CA THR A 301 -8.33 -3.89 14.37
C THR A 301 -8.79 -3.33 13.03
N HIS A 302 -8.18 -2.22 12.61
CA HIS A 302 -8.41 -1.61 11.31
C HIS A 302 -7.41 -2.13 10.28
N LEU A 303 -7.84 -2.25 9.03
CA LEU A 303 -6.98 -2.55 7.89
C LEU A 303 -6.78 -1.29 7.05
N SER A 304 -5.53 -1.05 6.68
CA SER A 304 -5.10 0.07 5.85
C SER A 304 -4.19 -0.42 4.73
N LEU A 305 -4.30 0.16 3.55
CA LEU A 305 -3.52 -0.19 2.37
C LEU A 305 -2.72 1.01 1.88
N LEU A 306 -1.41 0.85 1.78
CA LEU A 306 -0.57 1.64 0.89
C LEU A 306 -0.30 0.78 -0.34
N CYS A 307 -0.90 1.14 -1.48
CA CYS A 307 -0.62 0.51 -2.77
C CYS A 307 -0.28 1.56 -3.81
N ILE A 308 0.88 1.43 -4.48
CA ILE A 308 1.37 2.38 -5.49
C ILE A 308 1.97 1.69 -6.72
N GLY A 309 1.87 2.34 -7.88
CA GLY A 309 2.54 1.96 -9.13
C GLY A 309 3.48 3.03 -9.69
N GLU A 310 3.59 4.18 -9.01
CA GLU A 310 4.47 5.27 -9.42
C GLU A 310 5.04 6.02 -8.21
N TYR A 311 6.20 6.66 -8.40
CA TYR A 311 6.78 7.58 -7.42
C TYR A 311 7.38 8.81 -8.11
N PRO A 312 7.08 10.05 -7.66
CA PRO A 312 7.56 11.27 -8.31
C PRO A 312 9.09 11.32 -8.47
N GLY A 313 9.55 11.45 -9.72
CA GLY A 313 10.96 11.52 -10.07
C GLY A 313 11.62 10.17 -10.38
N ILE A 314 10.87 9.07 -10.41
CA ILE A 314 11.34 7.74 -10.82
C ILE A 314 10.59 7.34 -12.11
N PRO A 315 11.22 7.46 -13.31
CA PRO A 315 10.53 7.25 -14.58
C PRO A 315 10.03 5.82 -14.86
N LEU A 316 10.63 4.82 -14.22
CA LEU A 316 10.19 3.42 -14.26
C LEU A 316 10.25 2.89 -12.83
N PHE A 317 9.11 2.93 -12.15
CA PHE A 317 8.96 2.53 -10.76
C PHE A 317 8.87 1.00 -10.67
N ARG A 318 9.96 0.33 -10.28
CA ARG A 318 9.99 -1.13 -10.08
C ARG A 318 9.51 -1.59 -8.71
N GLY A 319 9.70 -0.76 -7.68
CA GLY A 319 9.02 -0.93 -6.40
C GLY A 319 9.51 -0.07 -5.23
N LEU A 320 8.86 -0.15 -4.08
CA LEU A 320 9.23 0.35 -2.76
C LEU A 320 10.67 -0.06 -2.40
N GLY A 321 11.11 -1.25 -2.85
CA GLY A 321 12.48 -1.72 -2.73
C GLY A 321 13.51 -0.79 -3.37
N GLN A 322 13.15 0.04 -4.35
CA GLN A 322 14.06 1.01 -4.99
C GLN A 322 14.15 2.35 -4.22
N LEU A 323 13.21 2.63 -3.30
CA LEU A 323 13.14 3.89 -2.57
C LEU A 323 14.21 3.97 -1.46
N THR A 324 14.63 5.19 -1.12
CA THR A 324 15.44 5.46 0.08
C THR A 324 14.55 5.56 1.34
N PRO A 325 15.11 5.43 2.56
CA PRO A 325 14.34 5.62 3.79
C PRO A 325 13.63 6.98 3.88
N ASP A 326 14.27 8.08 3.46
CA ASP A 326 13.61 9.40 3.42
C ASP A 326 12.47 9.47 2.38
N GLN A 327 12.56 8.74 1.26
CA GLN A 327 11.47 8.62 0.28
C GLN A 327 10.30 7.79 0.82
N LEU A 328 10.57 6.64 1.44
CA LEU A 328 9.54 5.83 2.12
C LEU A 328 8.84 6.63 3.24
N GLY A 329 9.59 7.46 3.97
CA GLY A 329 9.04 8.38 4.98
C GLY A 329 8.12 9.47 4.43
N THR A 330 8.05 9.67 3.12
CA THR A 330 7.02 10.53 2.50
C THR A 330 5.67 9.83 2.40
N LEU A 331 5.66 8.49 2.30
CA LEU A 331 4.48 7.63 2.14
C LEU A 331 3.81 7.30 3.49
N HIS A 332 4.54 7.43 4.60
CA HIS A 332 3.99 7.26 5.95
C HIS A 332 2.75 8.15 6.20
N GLY A 333 1.65 7.52 6.63
CA GLY A 333 0.35 8.15 6.84
C GLY A 333 -0.36 8.58 5.54
N THR A 334 0.00 7.98 4.41
CA THR A 334 -0.73 8.17 3.13
C THR A 334 -1.53 6.94 2.68
N TRP A 335 -1.45 5.84 3.43
CA TRP A 335 -2.32 4.68 3.29
C TRP A 335 -3.80 5.06 3.39
N GLN A 336 -4.67 4.26 2.77
CA GLN A 336 -6.12 4.42 2.83
C GLN A 336 -6.73 3.30 3.67
N GLN A 337 -7.74 3.62 4.47
CA GLN A 337 -8.50 2.60 5.22
C GLN A 337 -9.26 1.71 4.23
N MET A 338 -9.18 0.39 4.42
CA MET A 338 -9.87 -0.58 3.57
C MET A 338 -11.33 -0.78 3.99
N GLY A 339 -12.22 -0.95 3.01
CA GLY A 339 -13.62 -1.29 3.22
C GLY A 339 -13.93 -2.75 2.88
N ALA A 340 -15.23 -3.04 2.77
CA ALA A 340 -15.71 -4.37 2.38
C ALA A 340 -15.40 -4.67 0.90
N ALA A 341 -15.48 -3.68 0.01
CA ALA A 341 -15.29 -3.87 -1.43
C ALA A 341 -13.87 -4.36 -1.78
N GLU A 342 -12.85 -3.84 -1.10
CA GLU A 342 -11.47 -4.27 -1.28
C GLU A 342 -11.25 -5.70 -0.76
N LEU A 343 -11.84 -6.05 0.39
CA LEU A 343 -11.77 -7.40 0.97
C LEU A 343 -12.51 -8.43 0.10
N GLU A 344 -13.72 -8.12 -0.36
CA GLU A 344 -14.53 -8.97 -1.24
C GLU A 344 -13.84 -9.20 -2.58
N LEU A 345 -13.34 -8.14 -3.23
CA LEU A 345 -12.62 -8.26 -4.49
C LEU A 345 -11.31 -9.04 -4.32
N GLY A 346 -10.50 -8.72 -3.31
CA GLY A 346 -9.24 -9.44 -3.05
C GLY A 346 -9.45 -10.92 -2.77
N ALA A 347 -10.51 -11.27 -2.01
CA ALA A 347 -10.88 -12.65 -1.75
C ALA A 347 -11.31 -13.39 -3.04
N ALA A 348 -12.20 -12.80 -3.83
CA ALA A 348 -12.68 -13.38 -5.08
C ALA A 348 -11.54 -13.58 -6.11
N VAL A 349 -10.61 -12.63 -6.19
CA VAL A 349 -9.41 -12.73 -7.04
C VAL A 349 -8.51 -13.88 -6.60
N TRP A 350 -8.28 -14.06 -5.30
CA TRP A 350 -7.48 -15.17 -4.79
C TRP A 350 -8.12 -16.53 -5.07
N GLU A 351 -9.42 -16.68 -4.80
CA GLU A 351 -10.16 -17.91 -5.11
C GLU A 351 -10.13 -18.24 -6.60
N ALA A 352 -10.32 -17.23 -7.46
CA ALA A 352 -10.25 -17.38 -8.91
C ALA A 352 -8.83 -17.69 -9.42
N TYR A 353 -7.79 -17.15 -8.79
CA TYR A 353 -6.39 -17.43 -9.09
C TYR A 353 -5.97 -18.85 -8.66
N CYS A 354 -6.54 -19.36 -7.56
CA CYS A 354 -6.36 -20.74 -7.10
C CYS A 354 -7.25 -21.77 -7.84
N ALA A 355 -8.09 -21.36 -8.77
CA ALA A 355 -8.95 -22.28 -9.52
C ALA A 355 -8.13 -23.18 -10.47
N SER A 356 -8.60 -24.42 -10.67
CA SER A 356 -7.98 -25.39 -11.59
C SER A 356 -8.21 -25.09 -13.08
N THR A 357 -8.93 -24.01 -13.40
CA THR A 357 -9.12 -23.48 -14.75
C THR A 357 -8.97 -21.95 -14.70
N PRO A 358 -8.47 -21.29 -15.76
CA PRO A 358 -8.25 -19.84 -15.74
C PRO A 358 -9.53 -19.03 -16.03
N LEU A 359 -10.67 -19.69 -16.27
CA LEU A 359 -11.91 -19.03 -16.66
C LEU A 359 -12.54 -18.16 -15.56
N PRO A 360 -12.60 -18.57 -14.27
CA PRO A 360 -13.14 -17.73 -13.20
C PRO A 360 -12.34 -16.43 -13.05
N LEU A 361 -11.01 -16.50 -13.20
CA LEU A 361 -10.15 -15.32 -13.17
C LEU A 361 -10.44 -14.42 -14.38
N LEU A 362 -10.45 -14.97 -15.60
CA LEU A 362 -10.75 -14.18 -16.80
C LEU A 362 -12.15 -13.52 -16.76
N GLU A 363 -13.15 -14.20 -16.20
CA GLU A 363 -14.50 -13.64 -16.01
C GLU A 363 -14.49 -12.49 -14.99
N LEU A 364 -13.82 -12.68 -13.84
CA LEU A 364 -13.67 -11.63 -12.83
C LEU A 364 -12.98 -10.37 -13.39
N LEU A 365 -11.90 -10.53 -14.16
CA LEU A 365 -11.16 -9.41 -14.76
C LEU A 365 -11.95 -8.66 -15.86
N GLN A 366 -13.06 -9.21 -16.36
CA GLN A 366 -13.99 -8.48 -17.23
C GLN A 366 -14.95 -7.57 -16.46
N GLY A 367 -15.13 -7.82 -15.16
CA GLY A 367 -15.94 -7.02 -14.25
C GLY A 367 -15.27 -5.71 -13.79
N ASP A 368 -15.86 -5.13 -12.73
CA ASP A 368 -15.33 -3.94 -12.07
C ASP A 368 -14.29 -4.34 -11.00
N THR A 369 -13.04 -3.93 -11.21
CA THR A 369 -11.93 -4.15 -10.27
C THR A 369 -11.50 -2.85 -9.59
N SER A 370 -12.29 -1.76 -9.67
CA SER A 370 -11.85 -0.40 -9.27
C SER A 370 -11.52 -0.25 -7.79
N ALA A 371 -12.01 -1.14 -6.91
CA ALA A 371 -11.63 -1.19 -5.50
C ALA A 371 -10.15 -1.57 -5.29
N LEU A 372 -9.56 -2.38 -6.19
CA LEU A 372 -8.14 -2.73 -6.19
C LEU A 372 -7.55 -2.41 -7.59
N PRO A 373 -7.18 -1.14 -7.86
CA PRO A 373 -6.95 -0.64 -9.22
C PRO A 373 -5.94 -1.42 -10.08
N PHE A 374 -4.95 -2.07 -9.45
CA PHE A 374 -3.88 -2.79 -10.17
C PHE A 374 -4.19 -4.27 -10.46
N VAL A 375 -5.24 -4.85 -9.85
CA VAL A 375 -5.63 -6.26 -10.05
C VAL A 375 -5.82 -6.58 -11.53
N ARG A 376 -6.51 -5.70 -12.28
CA ARG A 376 -6.81 -5.97 -13.69
C ARG A 376 -5.54 -6.19 -14.51
N ASP A 377 -4.61 -5.24 -14.46
CA ASP A 377 -3.42 -5.26 -15.30
C ASP A 377 -2.42 -6.33 -14.84
N ALA A 378 -2.25 -6.49 -13.53
CA ALA A 378 -1.40 -7.53 -12.95
C ALA A 378 -1.86 -8.94 -13.32
N PHE A 379 -3.15 -9.26 -13.17
CA PHE A 379 -3.65 -10.60 -13.49
C PHE A 379 -3.90 -10.80 -15.00
N LEU A 380 -4.08 -9.75 -15.82
CA LEU A 380 -3.98 -9.87 -17.28
C LEU A 380 -2.56 -10.24 -17.72
N LEU A 381 -1.52 -9.69 -17.09
CA LEU A 381 -0.13 -10.12 -17.31
C LEU A 381 0.10 -11.56 -16.86
N HIS A 382 -0.56 -12.04 -15.79
CA HIS A 382 -0.56 -13.46 -15.43
C HIS A 382 -1.14 -14.33 -16.56
N LEU A 383 -2.31 -13.98 -17.11
CA LEU A 383 -2.91 -14.72 -18.21
C LEU A 383 -2.01 -14.72 -19.47
N ALA A 384 -1.28 -13.63 -19.72
CA ALA A 384 -0.29 -13.57 -20.81
C ALA A 384 0.94 -14.48 -20.62
N ARG A 385 1.18 -15.06 -19.43
CA ARG A 385 2.20 -16.09 -19.22
C ARG A 385 1.79 -17.46 -19.76
N PHE A 386 0.50 -17.71 -19.99
CA PHE A 386 0.04 -18.99 -20.54
C PHE A 386 0.57 -19.20 -21.97
N PRO A 387 0.83 -20.45 -22.40
CA PRO A 387 1.29 -20.74 -23.75
C PRO A 387 0.33 -20.21 -24.81
N SER A 388 0.85 -19.39 -25.72
CA SER A 388 0.07 -18.80 -26.81
C SER A 388 -0.44 -19.84 -27.82
N ALA A 389 -1.53 -19.51 -28.51
CA ALA A 389 -2.00 -20.25 -29.67
C ALA A 389 -1.00 -20.08 -30.84
N GLY A 390 -0.36 -21.17 -31.27
CA GLY A 390 0.52 -21.22 -32.44
C GLY A 390 2.01 -21.33 -32.12
N ARG A 391 2.51 -20.63 -31.08
CA ARG A 391 3.92 -20.73 -30.64
C ARG A 391 4.14 -21.63 -29.44
N GLY A 392 3.12 -21.82 -28.59
CA GLY A 392 3.26 -22.58 -27.35
C GLY A 392 4.25 -21.98 -26.34
N ILE A 393 4.44 -20.67 -26.37
CA ILE A 393 5.25 -19.94 -25.40
C ILE A 393 4.45 -18.79 -24.78
N GLY A 394 4.73 -18.44 -23.53
CA GLY A 394 4.16 -17.28 -22.86
C GLY A 394 4.90 -15.99 -23.18
N ILE A 395 4.43 -14.88 -22.61
CA ILE A 395 5.01 -13.54 -22.84
C ILE A 395 6.48 -13.42 -22.39
N VAL A 396 6.86 -14.12 -21.31
CA VAL A 396 8.23 -14.06 -20.76
C VAL A 396 9.21 -14.77 -21.69
N GLU A 397 8.89 -16.00 -22.11
CA GLU A 397 9.69 -16.75 -23.06
C GLU A 397 9.74 -16.03 -24.42
N ARG A 398 8.61 -15.53 -24.92
CA ARG A 398 8.53 -14.78 -26.18
C ARG A 398 9.46 -13.58 -26.16
N LEU A 399 9.33 -12.69 -25.17
CA LEU A 399 10.18 -11.51 -25.09
C LEU A 399 11.66 -11.87 -24.90
N THR A 400 11.96 -12.93 -24.16
CA THR A 400 13.32 -13.45 -24.02
C THR A 400 13.91 -13.85 -25.38
N LEU A 401 13.17 -14.59 -26.21
CA LEU A 401 13.62 -14.95 -27.57
C LEU A 401 13.80 -13.70 -28.45
N GLU A 402 12.90 -12.72 -28.36
CA GLU A 402 13.01 -11.44 -29.08
C GLU A 402 14.26 -10.66 -28.68
N LYS A 403 14.62 -10.60 -27.39
CA LYS A 403 15.86 -9.96 -26.92
C LYS A 403 17.11 -10.69 -27.39
N VAL A 404 17.12 -12.03 -27.36
CA VAL A 404 18.26 -12.82 -27.88
C VAL A 404 18.40 -12.67 -29.40
N ALA A 405 17.28 -12.62 -30.15
CA ALA A 405 17.28 -12.29 -31.58
C ALA A 405 17.86 -10.89 -31.86
N GLY A 406 17.54 -9.92 -30.99
CA GLY A 406 18.06 -8.55 -31.02
C GLY A 406 19.51 -8.36 -30.56
N GLY A 407 20.24 -9.45 -30.25
CA GLY A 407 21.66 -9.40 -29.88
C GLY A 407 21.95 -9.30 -28.38
N VAL A 408 20.95 -9.52 -27.51
CA VAL A 408 21.14 -9.53 -26.05
C VAL A 408 21.47 -10.94 -25.57
N HIS A 409 22.74 -11.22 -25.32
CA HIS A 409 23.22 -12.58 -25.01
C HIS A 409 23.51 -12.86 -23.53
N SER A 410 23.80 -11.82 -22.72
CA SER A 410 24.14 -11.98 -21.29
C SER A 410 22.87 -12.16 -20.44
N PRO A 411 22.79 -13.15 -19.52
CA PRO A 411 21.60 -13.38 -18.70
C PRO A 411 21.24 -12.21 -17.79
N LEU A 412 22.24 -11.52 -17.20
CA LEU A 412 21.98 -10.34 -16.37
C LEU A 412 21.42 -9.18 -17.19
N THR A 413 21.84 -9.05 -18.45
CA THR A 413 21.33 -8.03 -19.37
C THR A 413 19.93 -8.40 -19.87
N LEU A 414 19.69 -9.69 -20.14
CA LEU A 414 18.36 -10.23 -20.46
C LEU A 414 17.37 -9.98 -19.32
N PHE A 415 17.71 -10.38 -18.09
CA PHE A 415 16.86 -10.16 -16.91
C PHE A 415 16.48 -8.70 -16.75
N ARG A 416 17.45 -7.77 -16.87
CA ARG A 416 17.16 -6.34 -16.81
C ARG A 416 16.24 -5.88 -17.93
N GLN A 417 16.49 -6.24 -19.19
CA GLN A 417 15.67 -5.75 -20.31
C GLN A 417 14.27 -6.38 -20.36
N VAL A 418 14.15 -7.67 -20.07
CA VAL A 418 12.86 -8.37 -19.98
C VAL A 418 12.07 -7.88 -18.76
N GLY A 419 12.74 -7.71 -17.61
CA GLY A 419 12.13 -7.18 -16.39
C GLY A 419 11.75 -5.70 -16.46
N ASP A 420 12.44 -4.89 -17.26
CA ASP A 420 12.06 -3.48 -17.48
C ASP A 420 10.79 -3.36 -18.34
N GLU A 421 10.63 -4.22 -19.36
CA GLU A 421 9.45 -4.23 -20.25
C GLU A 421 8.26 -4.99 -19.64
N LEU A 422 8.50 -6.04 -18.85
CA LEU A 422 7.48 -6.80 -18.12
C LEU A 422 7.49 -6.47 -16.61
N HIS A 423 7.78 -5.21 -16.25
CA HIS A 423 7.90 -4.77 -14.85
C HIS A 423 6.64 -5.06 -14.02
N GLY A 424 5.45 -4.99 -14.62
CA GLY A 424 4.18 -5.37 -13.99
C GLY A 424 4.04 -6.86 -13.61
N LEU A 425 5.04 -7.71 -13.88
CA LEU A 425 5.10 -9.08 -13.35
C LEU A 425 5.75 -9.18 -11.96
N GLY A 426 6.54 -8.19 -11.52
CA GLY A 426 7.32 -8.28 -10.27
C GLY A 426 8.31 -9.45 -10.25
N MET A 427 8.72 -9.93 -11.43
CA MET A 427 9.43 -11.21 -11.58
C MET A 427 10.83 -11.16 -10.95
N GLY A 428 11.05 -12.02 -9.95
CA GLY A 428 12.35 -12.22 -9.32
C GLY A 428 13.39 -12.86 -10.24
N ASP A 429 14.66 -12.74 -9.86
CA ASP A 429 15.77 -13.26 -10.64
C ASP A 429 15.76 -14.80 -10.69
N LEU A 430 15.55 -15.48 -9.56
CA LEU A 430 15.43 -16.95 -9.49
C LEU A 430 14.31 -17.49 -10.41
N SER A 431 13.14 -16.84 -10.44
CA SER A 431 12.02 -17.20 -11.32
C SER A 431 12.40 -17.08 -12.80
N TYR A 432 13.15 -16.03 -13.14
CA TYR A 432 13.65 -15.83 -14.50
C TYR A 432 14.81 -16.78 -14.86
N TRP A 433 15.69 -17.12 -13.91
CA TRP A 433 16.72 -18.15 -14.10
C TRP A 433 16.10 -19.53 -14.33
N HIS A 434 15.01 -19.84 -13.63
CA HIS A 434 14.20 -21.02 -13.88
C HIS A 434 13.59 -21.01 -15.29
N CYS A 435 13.05 -19.87 -15.75
CA CYS A 435 12.58 -19.69 -17.13
C CYS A 435 13.69 -19.99 -18.16
N LEU A 436 14.86 -19.37 -18.03
CA LEU A 436 16.01 -19.63 -18.91
C LEU A 436 16.47 -21.10 -18.85
N ALA A 437 16.43 -21.72 -17.67
CA ALA A 437 16.78 -23.13 -17.50
C ALA A 437 15.84 -24.06 -18.30
N LYS A 438 14.54 -23.78 -18.30
CA LYS A 438 13.56 -24.53 -19.11
C LYS A 438 13.79 -24.33 -20.61
N MET A 439 13.98 -23.08 -21.03
CA MET A 439 14.22 -22.74 -22.44
C MET A 439 15.52 -23.35 -23.00
N SER A 440 16.49 -23.71 -22.15
CA SER A 440 17.78 -24.30 -22.54
C SER A 440 17.94 -25.80 -22.27
N ARG A 441 16.90 -26.51 -21.83
CA ARG A 441 16.95 -27.94 -21.47
C ARG A 441 16.00 -28.78 -22.34
N GLY A 442 16.13 -30.11 -22.23
CA GLY A 442 15.28 -31.07 -22.93
C GLY A 442 15.68 -31.32 -24.40
N PRO A 443 14.87 -32.10 -25.14
CA PRO A 443 15.15 -32.47 -26.54
C PRO A 443 14.84 -31.36 -27.55
N HIS A 444 14.02 -30.37 -27.18
CA HIS A 444 13.61 -29.24 -28.03
C HIS A 444 13.89 -27.89 -27.33
N PRO A 445 15.17 -27.56 -27.05
CA PRO A 445 15.53 -26.30 -26.41
C PRO A 445 15.36 -25.13 -27.38
N LEU A 446 14.82 -24.01 -26.87
CA LEU A 446 14.67 -22.75 -27.60
C LEU A 446 15.99 -21.95 -27.60
N LEU A 447 16.78 -22.10 -26.53
CA LEU A 447 18.05 -21.41 -26.32
C LEU A 447 19.19 -22.41 -26.16
N HIS A 448 20.35 -22.07 -26.70
CA HIS A 448 21.62 -22.68 -26.36
C HIS A 448 22.35 -21.77 -25.37
N ALA A 449 22.85 -22.34 -24.26
CA ALA A 449 23.67 -21.65 -23.28
C ALA A 449 25.13 -22.08 -23.44
N GLU A 450 26.00 -21.15 -23.82
CA GLU A 450 27.43 -21.37 -23.99
C GLU A 450 28.19 -20.99 -22.71
N ALA A 451 29.25 -21.75 -22.38
CA ALA A 451 30.06 -21.62 -21.16
C ALA A 451 29.30 -21.78 -19.81
N LEU A 452 28.05 -22.25 -19.83
CA LEU A 452 27.25 -22.49 -18.62
C LEU A 452 27.47 -23.90 -18.03
N THR A 453 27.77 -24.00 -16.73
CA THR A 453 27.88 -25.29 -16.03
C THR A 453 26.66 -25.64 -15.18
N ALA A 454 26.05 -24.66 -14.52
CA ALA A 454 24.85 -24.80 -13.70
C ALA A 454 24.08 -23.47 -13.67
N PHE A 455 22.76 -23.53 -13.51
CA PHE A 455 21.94 -22.33 -13.26
C PHE A 455 21.99 -21.97 -11.76
N PRO A 456 21.88 -20.68 -11.40
CA PRO A 456 21.77 -20.27 -10.01
C PRO A 456 20.53 -20.85 -9.34
N SER A 457 20.60 -20.98 -8.03
CA SER A 457 19.49 -21.33 -7.14
C SER A 457 19.57 -20.49 -5.88
N PHE A 458 18.55 -20.53 -5.03
CA PHE A 458 18.58 -19.90 -3.71
C PHE A 458 19.83 -20.26 -2.88
N SER A 459 20.36 -21.48 -3.03
CA SER A 459 21.50 -21.99 -2.24
C SER A 459 22.86 -21.92 -2.96
N ASP A 460 22.89 -21.69 -4.28
CA ASP A 460 24.13 -21.64 -5.08
C ASP A 460 24.06 -20.50 -6.11
N PRO A 461 24.93 -19.47 -6.03
CA PRO A 461 24.96 -18.36 -6.97
C PRO A 461 25.52 -18.72 -8.35
N ALA A 462 25.99 -19.96 -8.56
CA ALA A 462 26.49 -20.54 -9.82
C ALA A 462 27.38 -19.58 -10.65
N PRO A 463 28.67 -19.37 -10.28
CA PRO A 463 29.50 -18.32 -10.85
C PRO A 463 29.59 -18.26 -12.38
N SER A 464 29.58 -19.42 -13.06
CA SER A 464 29.62 -19.52 -14.53
C SER A 464 28.40 -18.88 -15.21
N PHE A 465 27.29 -18.71 -14.49
CA PHE A 465 26.08 -18.07 -15.02
C PHE A 465 26.27 -16.58 -15.32
N ARG A 466 27.22 -15.88 -14.67
CA ARG A 466 27.42 -14.45 -14.94
C ARG A 466 28.04 -14.18 -16.31
N ASP A 467 28.92 -15.09 -16.72
CA ASP A 467 29.77 -14.95 -17.91
C ASP A 467 29.27 -15.80 -19.09
N CYS A 468 28.21 -16.59 -18.90
CA CYS A 468 27.61 -17.38 -19.97
C CYS A 468 26.82 -16.52 -20.97
N THR A 469 26.62 -17.06 -22.17
CA THR A 469 25.87 -16.41 -23.26
C THR A 469 24.73 -17.29 -23.75
N PHE A 470 23.62 -16.65 -24.13
CA PHE A 470 22.45 -17.32 -24.70
C PHE A 470 22.31 -16.98 -26.19
N ALA A 471 22.07 -18.00 -27.00
CA ALA A 471 21.82 -17.89 -28.44
C ALA A 471 20.57 -18.69 -28.84
N LEU A 472 19.82 -18.23 -29.84
CA LEU A 472 18.68 -18.99 -30.36
C LEU A 472 19.14 -20.26 -31.09
N THR A 473 18.55 -21.41 -30.71
CA THR A 473 18.64 -22.64 -31.51
C THR A 473 17.88 -22.46 -32.83
N GLU A 474 18.08 -23.36 -33.81
CA GLU A 474 17.27 -23.35 -35.03
C GLU A 474 15.78 -23.49 -34.70
N PHE A 475 15.44 -24.42 -33.81
CA PHE A 475 14.07 -24.64 -33.36
C PHE A 475 13.49 -23.41 -32.64
N GLY A 476 14.27 -22.75 -31.77
CA GLY A 476 13.86 -21.50 -31.11
C GLY A 476 13.56 -20.35 -32.08
N ARG A 477 14.26 -20.28 -33.23
CA ARG A 477 13.94 -19.31 -34.30
C ARG A 477 12.61 -19.61 -34.96
N ARG A 478 12.32 -20.88 -35.27
CA ARG A 478 11.04 -21.31 -35.85
C ARG A 478 9.86 -21.06 -34.91
N VAL A 479 10.02 -21.36 -33.61
CA VAL A 479 9.03 -21.03 -32.57
C VAL A 479 8.79 -19.52 -32.47
N LEU A 480 9.85 -18.70 -32.45
CA LEU A 480 9.71 -17.23 -32.46
C LEU A 480 8.96 -16.73 -33.71
N ALA A 481 9.29 -17.28 -34.88
CA ALA A 481 8.62 -16.96 -36.15
C ALA A 481 7.14 -17.39 -36.21
N GLY A 482 6.69 -18.30 -35.34
CA GLY A 482 5.34 -18.87 -35.37
C GLY A 482 5.19 -20.06 -36.33
N GLU A 483 6.30 -20.70 -36.69
CA GLU A 483 6.35 -21.87 -37.57
C GLU A 483 6.21 -23.20 -36.80
N GLU A 484 6.45 -23.17 -35.48
CA GLU A 484 6.47 -24.34 -34.57
C GLU A 484 5.81 -23.99 -33.22
N ASP A 485 5.12 -24.95 -32.61
CA ASP A 485 4.53 -24.83 -31.27
C ASP A 485 5.37 -25.59 -30.23
N TRP A 486 5.96 -24.87 -29.25
CA TRP A 486 6.88 -25.47 -28.29
C TRP A 486 6.23 -26.55 -27.43
N VAL A 487 4.99 -26.34 -26.95
CA VAL A 487 4.28 -27.33 -26.13
C VAL A 487 3.97 -28.59 -26.94
N VAL A 488 3.64 -28.46 -28.23
CA VAL A 488 3.41 -29.64 -29.09
C VAL A 488 4.69 -30.46 -29.23
N SER A 489 5.85 -29.83 -29.41
CA SER A 489 7.14 -30.53 -29.60
C SER A 489 7.76 -31.03 -28.29
N ALA A 490 7.87 -30.17 -27.28
CA ALA A 490 8.60 -30.43 -26.03
C ALA A 490 7.71 -30.97 -24.90
N GLY A 491 6.40 -30.73 -24.97
CA GLY A 491 5.50 -30.86 -23.82
C GLY A 491 5.61 -29.67 -22.86
N ILE A 492 4.77 -29.69 -21.83
CA ILE A 492 4.82 -28.76 -20.69
C ILE A 492 4.51 -29.54 -19.39
N ASP A 493 4.95 -29.03 -18.25
CA ASP A 493 4.58 -29.50 -16.91
C ASP A 493 4.69 -28.34 -15.92
N GLU A 494 3.73 -27.41 -15.97
CA GLU A 494 3.85 -26.06 -15.40
C GLU A 494 2.59 -25.62 -14.66
N TRP A 495 2.79 -24.81 -13.63
CA TRP A 495 1.72 -24.22 -12.83
C TRP A 495 1.58 -22.72 -13.10
N TYR A 496 0.34 -22.32 -13.38
CA TYR A 496 -0.08 -20.94 -13.55
C TYR A 496 -1.19 -20.67 -12.53
N GLY A 497 -0.80 -20.22 -11.34
CA GLY A 497 -1.72 -20.15 -10.20
C GLY A 497 -2.18 -21.56 -9.80
N GLY A 498 -3.50 -21.75 -9.69
CA GLY A 498 -4.12 -23.06 -9.49
C GLY A 498 -4.20 -23.95 -10.74
N VAL A 499 -3.84 -23.44 -11.92
CA VAL A 499 -3.96 -24.17 -13.18
C VAL A 499 -2.67 -24.96 -13.47
N HIS A 500 -2.76 -26.28 -13.49
CA HIS A 500 -1.68 -27.16 -13.95
C HIS A 500 -1.84 -27.49 -15.43
N LEU A 501 -0.80 -27.20 -16.22
CA LEU A 501 -0.70 -27.57 -17.62
C LEU A 501 0.34 -28.68 -17.78
N SER A 502 -0.07 -29.85 -18.26
CA SER A 502 0.82 -30.99 -18.47
C SER A 502 0.63 -31.69 -19.83
N GLY A 503 1.73 -32.20 -20.39
CA GLY A 503 1.77 -32.97 -21.64
C GLY A 503 1.87 -32.11 -22.91
N HIS A 504 1.62 -32.72 -24.08
CA HIS A 504 1.81 -32.07 -25.40
C HIS A 504 0.52 -31.43 -25.97
N ARG A 505 -0.62 -31.63 -25.31
CA ARG A 505 -1.93 -31.09 -25.74
C ARG A 505 -2.63 -30.53 -24.52
N ILE A 506 -2.60 -29.21 -24.39
CA ILE A 506 -3.15 -28.47 -23.25
C ILE A 506 -4.44 -27.74 -23.65
N PRO A 507 -5.42 -27.62 -22.74
CA PRO A 507 -6.73 -27.04 -23.05
C PRO A 507 -6.78 -25.51 -23.03
N TRP A 508 -5.78 -24.85 -22.44
CA TRP A 508 -5.76 -23.41 -22.25
C TRP A 508 -4.61 -22.80 -23.06
N ARG A 509 -4.94 -22.13 -24.16
CA ARG A 509 -4.01 -21.39 -25.01
C ARG A 509 -4.38 -19.91 -25.05
N TRP A 510 -3.44 -19.01 -24.75
CA TRP A 510 -3.72 -17.57 -24.72
C TRP A 510 -3.73 -16.95 -26.12
N ASP A 511 -4.74 -16.12 -26.39
CA ASP A 511 -4.89 -15.28 -27.57
C ASP A 511 -4.67 -13.82 -27.13
N GLU A 512 -3.44 -13.34 -27.30
CA GLU A 512 -2.98 -12.02 -26.81
C GLU A 512 -3.74 -10.86 -27.46
N GLU A 513 -4.07 -10.97 -28.75
CA GLU A 513 -4.83 -9.96 -29.50
C GLU A 513 -6.28 -9.83 -29.01
N ARG A 514 -6.89 -10.94 -28.60
CA ARG A 514 -8.30 -10.99 -28.17
C ARG A 514 -8.49 -11.07 -26.65
N GLN A 515 -7.40 -11.06 -25.88
CA GLN A 515 -7.35 -11.19 -24.41
C GLN A 515 -8.27 -12.31 -23.88
N ARG A 516 -8.16 -13.51 -24.46
CA ARG A 516 -8.99 -14.66 -24.09
C ARG A 516 -8.24 -15.97 -24.29
N PHE A 517 -8.78 -17.06 -23.75
CA PHE A 517 -8.34 -18.40 -24.15
C PHE A 517 -8.98 -18.80 -25.48
N ALA A 518 -8.17 -19.35 -26.39
CA ALA A 518 -8.68 -20.05 -27.56
C ALA A 518 -9.38 -21.34 -27.11
N GLY A 519 -10.60 -21.58 -27.59
CA GLY A 519 -11.28 -22.85 -27.41
C GLY A 519 -10.62 -23.94 -28.26
N ASN A 520 -10.55 -25.15 -27.70
CA ASN A 520 -10.16 -26.38 -28.42
C ASN A 520 -11.13 -26.73 -29.55
#